data_AF-A0A654EUA3-F1
#
_entry.id   AF-A0A654EUA3-F1
#
_cell.length_a   1.000
_cell.length_b   1.000
_cell.length_c   1.000
_cell.angle_alpha   90.00
_cell.angle_beta   90.00
_cell.angle_gamma   90.00
#
_symmetry.space_group_name_H-M   'P 1'
#
loop_
_entity.id
_entity.type
_entity.pdbx_description
1 polymer ?
#
loop_
_entity_poly.entity_id
_entity_poly.type
_entity_poly.pdbx_seq_one_letter_code
_entity_poly.pdbx_strand_id
1 'polypeptide(L)' 'MMRHAPEEKKQMLATSIIMESNAWTNDPVSGGFGMVQKIMWKIMLHKAYLHELEEKIKEEKEKVELHL' A
#
# COMPACT_ATOMS: atom_id res chain seq x y z
N MET A 1 -1.24 -27.74 -2.84
CA MET A 1 -2.08 -26.51 -2.83
C MET A 1 -3.32 -26.66 -3.69
N MET A 2 -3.21 -26.70 -5.03
CA MET A 2 -4.37 -26.71 -5.93
C MET A 2 -5.35 -27.88 -5.69
N ARG A 3 -4.86 -29.08 -5.43
CA ARG A 3 -5.68 -30.29 -5.18
C ARG A 3 -6.59 -30.18 -3.95
N HIS A 4 -6.24 -29.33 -2.99
CA HIS A 4 -6.98 -29.17 -1.73
C HIS A 4 -7.82 -27.89 -1.69
N ALA A 5 -7.74 -27.04 -2.72
CA ALA A 5 -8.55 -25.85 -2.80
C ALA A 5 -9.97 -26.20 -3.27
N PRO A 6 -11.01 -25.56 -2.70
CA PRO A 6 -12.37 -25.60 -3.26
C PRO A 6 -12.36 -25.19 -4.72
N GLU A 7 -13.22 -25.80 -5.54
CA GLU A 7 -13.24 -25.56 -6.99
C GLU A 7 -13.39 -24.07 -7.31
N GLU A 8 -14.29 -23.36 -6.61
CA GLU A 8 -14.51 -21.93 -6.83
C GLU A 8 -13.29 -21.04 -6.51
N LYS A 9 -12.33 -21.55 -5.72
CA LYS A 9 -11.12 -20.80 -5.32
C LYS A 9 -9.88 -21.15 -6.14
N LYS A 10 -9.93 -22.19 -6.97
CA LYS A 10 -8.75 -22.67 -7.72
C LYS A 10 -8.20 -21.62 -8.67
N GLN A 11 -9.07 -20.92 -9.40
CA GLN A 11 -8.62 -19.87 -10.31
C GLN A 11 -7.90 -18.74 -9.57
N MET A 12 -8.49 -18.26 -8.47
CA MET A 12 -7.87 -17.22 -7.63
C MET A 12 -6.53 -17.69 -7.07
N LEU A 13 -6.44 -18.93 -6.59
CA LEU A 13 -5.20 -19.51 -6.09
C LEU A 13 -4.13 -19.58 -7.18
N ALA A 14 -4.47 -20.00 -8.40
CA ALA A 14 -3.54 -20.05 -9.53
C ALA A 14 -3.01 -18.64 -9.85
N THR A 15 -3.88 -17.64 -9.91
CA THR A 15 -3.49 -16.24 -10.11
C THR A 15 -2.55 -15.76 -9.01
N SER A 16 -2.85 -16.03 -7.73
CA SER A 16 -1.99 -15.63 -6.62
C SER A 16 -0.60 -16.27 -6.69
N ILE A 17 -0.50 -17.54 -7.08
CA ILE A 17 0.78 -18.24 -7.26
C ILE A 17 1.61 -17.58 -8.39
N ILE A 18 0.97 -17.25 -9.51
CA ILE A 18 1.63 -16.56 -10.63
C ILE A 18 2.12 -15.17 -10.19
N MET A 19 1.29 -14.41 -9.47
CA MET A 19 1.66 -13.10 -8.96
C MET A 19 2.87 -13.17 -8.02
N GLU A 20 2.87 -14.12 -7.09
CA GLU A 20 4.00 -14.33 -6.18
C GLU A 20 5.27 -14.71 -6.96
N SER A 21 5.16 -15.57 -7.96
CA SER A 21 6.30 -15.96 -8.81
C SER A 21 6.89 -14.77 -9.57
N ASN A 22 6.03 -13.89 -10.09
CA ASN A 22 6.46 -12.64 -10.71
C ASN A 22 7.13 -11.70 -9.70
N ALA A 23 6.63 -11.65 -8.47
CA ALA A 23 7.24 -10.86 -7.40
C ALA A 23 8.65 -11.33 -7.08
N TRP A 24 8.89 -12.64 -7.00
CA TRP A 24 10.24 -13.22 -6.86
C TRP A 24 11.15 -12.95 -8.06
N THR A 25 10.58 -12.89 -9.27
CA THR A 25 11.37 -12.54 -10.46
C THR A 25 11.86 -11.09 -10.42
N ASN A 26 11.02 -10.18 -9.92
CA ASN A 26 11.34 -8.75 -9.83
C ASN A 26 12.14 -8.37 -8.58
N ASP A 27 11.89 -9.03 -7.45
CA ASP A 27 12.56 -8.84 -6.16
C ASP A 27 13.00 -10.20 -5.62
N PRO A 28 14.13 -10.75 -6.09
CA PRO A 28 14.58 -12.10 -5.72
C PRO A 28 14.94 -12.26 -4.23
N VAL A 29 15.09 -11.15 -3.51
CA VAL A 29 15.43 -11.17 -2.09
C VAL A 29 14.17 -11.25 -1.24
N SER A 30 13.13 -10.49 -1.59
CA SER A 30 11.98 -10.26 -0.72
C SER A 30 10.63 -10.67 -1.31
N GLY A 31 10.56 -11.04 -2.58
CA GLY A 31 9.35 -11.51 -3.26
C GLY A 31 8.13 -10.59 -3.06
N GLY A 32 6.95 -11.19 -2.93
CA GLY A 32 5.70 -10.46 -2.69
C GLY A 32 5.72 -9.66 -1.39
N PHE A 33 6.42 -10.15 -0.37
CA PHE A 33 6.56 -9.45 0.91
C PHE A 33 7.23 -8.09 0.75
N GLY A 34 8.34 -8.02 0.02
CA GLY A 34 9.03 -6.75 -0.27
C GLY A 34 8.14 -5.76 -1.03
N MET A 35 7.32 -6.25 -1.96
CA MET A 35 6.34 -5.42 -2.66
C MET A 35 5.29 -4.83 -1.71
N VAL A 36 4.73 -5.67 -0.82
CA VAL A 36 3.74 -5.23 0.18
C VAL A 36 4.35 -4.20 1.14
N GLN A 37 5.57 -4.42 1.62
CA GLN A 37 6.28 -3.45 2.46
C GLN A 37 6.47 -2.09 1.77
N LYS A 38 6.90 -2.08 0.50
CA LYS A 38 7.05 -0.85 -0.29
C LYS A 38 5.73 -0.09 -0.40
N ILE A 39 4.62 -0.79 -0.63
CA ILE A 39 3.28 -0.18 -0.68
C ILE A 39 2.90 0.41 0.68
N MET A 40 3.11 -0.34 1.77
CA MET A 40 2.84 0.13 3.13
C MET A 40 3.61 1.41 3.44
N TRP A 41 4.89 1.48 3.09
CA TRP A 41 5.73 2.66 3.31
C TRP A 41 5.23 3.87 2.51
N LYS A 42 4.83 3.67 1.25
CA LYS A 42 4.22 4.73 0.44
C LYS A 42 2.93 5.24 1.07
N ILE A 43 2.07 4.35 1.58
CA ILE A 43 0.84 4.75 2.28
C ILE A 43 1.16 5.58 3.52
N MET A 44 2.13 5.16 4.32
CA MET A 44 2.55 5.91 5.53
C MET A 44 3.08 7.30 5.17
N LEU A 45 3.92 7.40 4.14
CA LEU A 45 4.44 8.68 3.66
C LEU A 45 3.32 9.62 3.22
N HIS A 46 2.38 9.13 2.41
CA HIS A 46 1.25 9.95 1.97
C HIS A 46 0.36 10.41 3.13
N LYS A 47 0.14 9.56 4.15
CA LYS A 47 -0.59 9.95 5.36
C LYS A 47 0.14 11.05 6.13
N ALA A 48 1.45 10.94 6.30
CA ALA A 48 2.26 11.95 6.98
C ALA A 48 2.21 13.29 6.22
N TYR A 49 2.32 13.24 4.89
CA TYR A 49 2.23 14.45 4.06
C TYR A 49 0.85 15.10 4.10
N LEU A 50 -0.22 14.29 4.07
CA LEU A 50 -1.59 14.81 4.19
C LEU A 50 -1.79 15.53 5.53
N HIS A 51 -1.33 14.95 6.63
CA HIS A 51 -1.39 15.56 7.95
C HIS A 51 -0.63 16.90 8.00
N GLU A 52 0.57 16.97 7.41
CA GLU A 52 1.33 18.22 7.33
C GLU A 52 0.58 19.32 6.57
N LEU A 53 -0.10 18.96 5.47
CA LEU A 53 -0.93 19.89 4.72
C LEU A 53 -2.16 20.35 5.51
N GLU A 54 -2.81 19.44 6.23
CA GLU A 54 -3.96 19.77 7.09
C GLU A 54 -3.57 20.78 8.19
N GLU A 55 -2.43 20.57 8.86
CA GLU A 55 -1.91 21.52 9.86
C GLU A 55 -1.56 22.87 9.23
N LYS A 56 -0.89 22.89 8.08
CA LYS A 56 -0.61 24.15 7.35
C LYS A 56 -1.88 24.92 7.00
N ILE A 57 -2.91 24.22 6.53
CA ILE A 57 -4.21 24.84 6.21
C ILE A 57 -4.85 25.41 7.47
N LYS A 58 -4.77 24.71 8.60
CA LYS A 58 -5.30 25.17 9.89
C LYS A 58 -4.57 26.42 10.37
N GLU A 59 -3.24 26.44 10.36
CA GLU A 59 -2.44 27.61 10.73
C GLU A 59 -2.78 28.84 9.88
N GLU A 60 -2.92 28.67 8.56
CA GLU A 60 -3.29 29.78 7.68
C GLU A 60 -4.71 30.29 7.95
N LYS A 61 -5.67 29.41 8.27
CA LYS A 61 -7.02 29.84 8.67
C LYS A 61 -7.00 30.65 9.96
N GLU A 62 -6.27 30.20 10.97
CA GLU A 62 -6.13 30.91 12.24
C GLU A 62 -5.50 32.30 12.04
N LYS A 63 -4.48 32.42 11.17
CA LYS A 63 -3.88 33.73 10.83
C LYS A 63 -4.88 34.67 10.18
N VAL A 64 -5.69 34.18 9.24
CA VAL A 64 -6.72 34.99 8.56
C VAL A 64 -7.78 35.45 9.56
N GLU A 65 -8.24 34.58 10.45
CA GLU A 65 -9.21 34.93 11.50
C GLU A 65 -8.67 35.95 12.50
N LEU A 66 -7.37 35.89 12.84
CA LEU A 66 -6.73 36.86 13.75
C LEU A 66 -6.45 38.24 13.12
N HIS A 67 -6.46 38.33 11.78
CA HIS A 67 -6.24 39.58 11.04
C HIS A 67 -7.56 40.23 10.56
N LEU A 68 -8.72 39.63 10.86
CA LEU A 68 -10.07 40.17 10.65
C LEU A 68 -10.65 40.68 11.98
#